data_AF-A0AAJ3U3U0-F1
#
_entry.id   AF-A0AAJ3U3U0-F1
#
_cell.length_a   1.000
_cell.length_b   1.000
_cell.length_c   1.000
_cell.angle_alpha   90.00
_cell.angle_beta   90.00
_cell.angle_gamma   90.00
#
_symmetry.space_group_name_H-M   'P 1'
#
loop_
_entity.id
_entity.type
_entity.pdbx_description
1 polymer ?
#
loop_
_entity_poly.entity_id
_entity_poly.type
_entity_poly.pdbx_seq_one_letter_code
_entity_poly.pdbx_strand_id
1 'polypeptide(L)'
;MPGDTATVASPSSTRWRQAPTTAPRTRSPSACCRRCSGCTPPPSTPASTSTAPSRSPRRMCRSSRCSDSMRLGPSSSARWTSSRSTRIGCSSSTPRSSASMSSLRRCAASSPTSSSTSCSARTRMHSPTTEDTPSACAATCGAWSTRNERIATMRTSARIGVAAAAAAALVLPLASCAGGESEASDGQVEISFFHRWPNEPKNSYYTDMVAEFEKENPDIKVSVESVLNDAYKDKVKVVAGSANAPDVLFTWSGSFVDELVSNDALLDLGPWLEEDTDFRDSFYPSQLEAFEVDGTSYGLPVGMQSKLFFYNKDVFEELGLEPPATWDEFIDVLETIQDAGMTPIEYGAQEQWTIAHYVGTLNQRVVDPEVFAADQDPATGAFTDEGYVRALERFQELAEYMNDDLTAVGHEIARNAWIAGEAPIMYMQSAEVGYFGDAQFEYGTFNFPAVEGGKGDPAELTGAPEGFAISKTTKHPEEAQRFLEFLLSKQSGIAYAERAGELSPVKGAVEEADVPEISRELAQGIVDASAMTTWLDNAYDPQIVQAYLSETQLMLSGQQTPEGVMAAVQEAAKRVRDAS
;
A
#
# COMPACT_ATOMS: atom_id res chain seq x y z
N MET A 1 -21.60 -11.83 56.11
CA MET A 1 -20.95 -12.98 56.78
C MET A 1 -21.96 -13.64 57.70
N PRO A 2 -22.28 -14.95 57.58
CA PRO A 2 -22.12 -15.85 56.41
C PRO A 2 -23.48 -16.47 55.98
N GLY A 3 -23.49 -17.43 55.04
CA GLY A 3 -24.67 -18.21 54.61
C GLY A 3 -25.49 -17.54 53.48
N ASP A 4 -26.11 -18.25 52.54
CA ASP A 4 -26.37 -19.70 52.43
C ASP A 4 -26.26 -20.24 50.98
N THR A 5 -26.40 -21.56 50.82
CA THR A 5 -26.40 -22.27 49.52
C THR A 5 -27.76 -22.90 49.20
N ALA A 6 -28.12 -22.95 47.91
CA ALA A 6 -29.27 -23.71 47.40
C ALA A 6 -28.97 -24.19 45.96
N THR A 7 -29.66 -25.23 45.47
CA THR A 7 -29.21 -25.99 44.29
C THR A 7 -30.37 -26.57 43.46
N VAL A 8 -30.12 -26.78 42.16
CA VAL A 8 -30.89 -27.59 41.18
C VAL A 8 -32.28 -27.07 40.74
N ALA A 9 -32.37 -26.72 39.45
CA ALA A 9 -33.52 -27.07 38.60
C ALA A 9 -33.12 -27.07 37.11
N SER A 10 -33.50 -28.11 36.36
CA SER A 10 -33.47 -28.13 34.89
C SER A 10 -34.82 -28.60 34.35
N PRO A 11 -35.33 -28.02 33.26
CA PRO A 11 -36.43 -28.59 32.49
C PRO A 11 -36.02 -28.98 31.05
N SER A 12 -35.99 -30.29 30.82
CA SER A 12 -36.37 -30.98 29.56
C SER A 12 -36.39 -30.22 28.22
N SER A 13 -35.43 -30.58 27.37
CA SER A 13 -35.58 -30.79 25.91
C SER A 13 -37.00 -30.78 25.31
N THR A 14 -37.19 -29.99 24.24
CA THR A 14 -38.26 -30.20 23.25
C THR A 14 -37.67 -30.74 21.95
N ARG A 15 -38.37 -31.69 21.31
CA ARG A 15 -37.85 -32.52 20.20
C ARG A 15 -38.57 -32.20 18.89
N TRP A 16 -37.93 -31.45 17.99
CA TRP A 16 -38.41 -31.31 16.63
C TRP A 16 -38.11 -32.54 15.77
N ARG A 17 -38.99 -32.81 14.80
CA ARG A 17 -38.99 -34.04 13.99
C ARG A 17 -38.37 -33.77 12.62
N GLN A 18 -37.35 -34.54 12.25
CA GLN A 18 -37.05 -34.78 10.83
C GLN A 18 -38.10 -35.74 10.24
N ALA A 19 -38.47 -35.52 8.98
CA ALA A 19 -39.20 -36.49 8.15
C ALA A 19 -38.71 -36.37 6.68
N PRO A 20 -38.63 -37.46 5.88
CA PRO A 20 -37.73 -37.48 4.72
C PRO A 20 -38.39 -37.77 3.35
N THR A 21 -37.98 -37.03 2.31
CA THR A 21 -38.15 -37.34 0.86
C THR A 21 -37.34 -36.33 0.05
N THR A 22 -36.71 -36.58 -1.11
CA THR A 22 -36.39 -37.82 -1.86
C THR A 22 -35.30 -37.49 -2.89
N ALA A 23 -34.34 -38.39 -3.14
CA ALA A 23 -33.34 -38.21 -4.20
C ALA A 23 -33.63 -39.10 -5.43
N PRO A 24 -33.59 -38.57 -6.67
CA PRO A 24 -33.52 -39.37 -7.89
C PRO A 24 -32.08 -39.84 -8.17
N ARG A 25 -31.93 -41.00 -8.81
CA ARG A 25 -30.64 -41.60 -9.20
C ARG A 25 -30.38 -41.46 -10.71
N THR A 26 -29.12 -41.75 -11.07
CA THR A 26 -28.60 -42.02 -12.43
C THR A 26 -28.28 -40.76 -13.27
N ARG A 27 -27.26 -40.76 -14.14
CA ARG A 27 -26.45 -41.86 -14.70
C ARG A 27 -24.94 -41.59 -14.66
N SER A 28 -24.15 -42.66 -14.73
CA SER A 28 -22.75 -42.65 -15.18
C SER A 28 -22.60 -43.71 -16.29
N PRO A 29 -21.85 -43.44 -17.38
CA PRO A 29 -21.33 -44.44 -18.31
C PRO A 29 -19.88 -44.83 -17.94
N SER A 30 -19.57 -46.12 -18.02
CA SER A 30 -18.30 -46.71 -17.54
C SER A 30 -17.32 -47.05 -18.67
N ALA A 31 -16.01 -46.95 -18.39
CA ALA A 31 -14.97 -47.65 -19.14
C ALA A 31 -13.73 -48.00 -18.30
N CYS A 32 -13.19 -49.18 -18.60
CA CYS A 32 -12.02 -49.89 -18.09
C CYS A 32 -10.66 -49.13 -18.19
N CYS A 33 -9.51 -49.59 -17.64
CA CYS A 33 -9.11 -50.93 -17.18
C CYS A 33 -7.81 -50.95 -16.31
N ARG A 34 -7.67 -51.95 -15.41
CA ARG A 34 -6.41 -52.50 -14.77
C ARG A 34 -5.61 -51.54 -13.84
N ARG A 35 -5.17 -51.86 -12.60
CA ARG A 35 -4.97 -53.08 -11.75
C ARG A 35 -3.54 -53.65 -11.66
N CYS A 36 -2.76 -53.13 -10.70
CA CYS A 36 -1.78 -53.78 -9.80
C CYS A 36 -1.74 -52.91 -8.52
N SER A 37 -1.69 -53.34 -7.25
CA SER A 37 -1.04 -54.49 -6.57
C SER A 37 0.49 -54.34 -6.49
N GLY A 38 1.14 -54.02 -5.36
CA GLY A 38 0.69 -53.64 -4.01
C GLY A 38 1.59 -54.23 -2.91
N CYS A 39 1.94 -53.49 -1.85
CA CYS A 39 2.75 -54.00 -0.72
C CYS A 39 2.60 -53.21 0.60
N THR A 40 2.65 -53.93 1.73
CA THR A 40 2.64 -53.54 3.18
C THR A 40 2.70 -54.88 3.97
N PRO A 41 2.89 -54.98 5.32
CA PRO A 41 3.07 -53.99 6.43
C PRO A 41 4.46 -54.26 7.13
N PRO A 42 4.72 -54.19 8.47
CA PRO A 42 4.02 -53.64 9.66
C PRO A 42 4.87 -52.68 10.56
N PRO A 43 4.33 -52.13 11.68
CA PRO A 43 4.94 -51.01 12.43
C PRO A 43 5.44 -51.34 13.86
N SER A 44 6.07 -50.36 14.53
CA SER A 44 6.27 -50.31 16.00
C SER A 44 6.31 -48.87 16.53
N THR A 45 5.76 -48.64 17.73
CA THR A 45 5.45 -47.32 18.34
C THR A 45 6.51 -46.87 19.40
N PRO A 46 6.37 -45.74 20.16
CA PRO A 46 7.51 -44.87 20.49
C PRO A 46 8.14 -45.07 21.88
N ALA A 47 9.23 -44.32 22.14
CA ALA A 47 9.79 -44.05 23.47
C ALA A 47 10.37 -42.62 23.52
N SER A 48 10.56 -42.06 24.73
CA SER A 48 10.82 -40.63 24.98
C SER A 48 12.15 -40.34 25.68
N THR A 49 12.44 -39.04 25.83
CA THR A 49 13.21 -38.41 26.93
C THR A 49 14.72 -38.68 27.09
N SER A 50 15.48 -37.63 26.78
CA SER A 50 16.40 -36.88 27.68
C SER A 50 17.93 -37.02 27.60
N THR A 51 18.58 -35.87 27.87
CA THR A 51 19.93 -35.67 28.43
C THR A 51 21.16 -36.11 27.63
N ALA A 52 21.85 -35.10 27.06
CA ALA A 52 23.29 -35.09 26.80
C ALA A 52 24.09 -34.88 28.13
N PRO A 53 25.42 -34.64 28.15
CA PRO A 53 26.43 -34.72 27.09
C PRO A 53 27.70 -35.52 27.48
N SER A 54 28.66 -35.71 26.56
CA SER A 54 30.09 -35.46 26.89
C SER A 54 31.09 -35.53 25.71
N ARG A 55 31.95 -34.50 25.66
CA ARG A 55 33.40 -34.54 25.37
C ARG A 55 33.90 -35.29 24.11
N SER A 56 34.24 -34.50 23.10
CA SER A 56 35.44 -34.74 22.29
C SER A 56 36.71 -34.76 23.19
N PRO A 57 37.84 -35.33 22.72
CA PRO A 57 38.84 -34.41 22.15
C PRO A 57 39.81 -34.96 21.08
N ARG A 58 40.25 -34.02 20.22
CA ARG A 58 41.62 -33.83 19.68
C ARG A 58 42.15 -34.59 18.44
N ARG A 59 42.77 -33.75 17.59
CA ARG A 59 43.94 -33.95 16.71
C ARG A 59 43.68 -34.63 15.36
N MET A 60 43.72 -33.86 14.26
CA MET A 60 44.93 -33.31 13.58
C MET A 60 45.67 -34.37 12.76
N CYS A 61 45.55 -34.27 11.42
CA CYS A 61 46.73 -34.24 10.56
C CYS A 61 46.51 -33.31 9.36
N ARG A 62 47.50 -33.17 8.49
CA ARG A 62 47.69 -32.02 7.58
C ARG A 62 48.27 -32.48 6.24
N SER A 63 48.19 -31.61 5.22
CA SER A 63 48.92 -31.68 3.93
C SER A 63 48.42 -32.76 2.94
N SER A 64 48.59 -32.64 1.62
CA SER A 64 49.01 -31.48 0.78
C SER A 64 48.67 -31.69 -0.70
N ARG A 65 48.74 -30.60 -1.47
CA ARG A 65 48.73 -30.55 -2.95
C ARG A 65 49.57 -31.64 -3.61
N CYS A 66 49.12 -32.12 -4.77
CA CYS A 66 49.96 -32.14 -5.97
C CYS A 66 49.09 -31.93 -7.23
N SER A 67 49.70 -31.40 -8.28
CA SER A 67 49.10 -31.19 -9.60
C SER A 67 49.30 -32.41 -10.48
N ASP A 68 48.54 -32.52 -11.57
CA ASP A 68 49.19 -32.72 -12.88
C ASP A 68 48.37 -32.12 -14.03
N SER A 69 48.99 -31.97 -15.20
CA SER A 69 48.41 -31.28 -16.35
C SER A 69 48.80 -31.93 -17.67
N MET A 70 47.83 -32.20 -18.55
CA MET A 70 48.09 -32.47 -19.95
C MET A 70 47.10 -31.74 -20.86
N ARG A 71 47.64 -31.11 -21.90
CA ARG A 71 46.90 -30.66 -23.09
C ARG A 71 47.07 -31.70 -24.19
N LEU A 72 46.07 -31.84 -25.05
CA LEU A 72 46.16 -31.80 -26.53
C LEU A 72 44.79 -32.11 -27.14
N GLY A 73 44.37 -31.34 -28.15
CA GLY A 73 43.29 -31.70 -29.07
C GLY A 73 43.87 -32.04 -30.45
N PRO A 74 43.15 -31.87 -31.58
CA PRO A 74 41.71 -31.55 -31.74
C PRO A 74 41.00 -32.49 -32.74
N SER A 75 39.70 -32.29 -33.05
CA SER A 75 39.18 -32.42 -34.45
C SER A 75 37.68 -32.10 -34.64
N SER A 76 37.41 -31.42 -35.77
CA SER A 76 36.23 -31.44 -36.67
C SER A 76 34.78 -31.61 -36.19
N SER A 77 33.90 -30.77 -36.75
CA SER A 77 32.44 -30.81 -36.63
C SER A 77 31.72 -31.45 -37.85
N ALA A 78 30.52 -32.00 -37.61
CA ALA A 78 29.48 -32.30 -38.61
C ALA A 78 28.11 -32.26 -37.89
N ARG A 79 27.18 -31.34 -38.19
CA ARG A 79 26.34 -31.16 -39.40
C ARG A 79 25.05 -31.99 -39.36
N TRP A 80 23.92 -31.28 -39.27
CA TRP A 80 22.58 -31.74 -39.70
C TRP A 80 21.95 -30.71 -40.65
N THR A 81 20.99 -31.12 -41.50
CA THR A 81 20.52 -30.32 -42.65
C THR A 81 19.00 -30.33 -42.87
N SER A 82 18.39 -29.17 -42.63
CA SER A 82 17.34 -28.50 -43.42
C SER A 82 16.20 -29.26 -44.15
N SER A 83 14.98 -28.77 -43.90
CA SER A 83 13.92 -28.54 -44.90
C SER A 83 13.18 -27.23 -44.53
N ARG A 84 13.23 -26.16 -45.36
CA ARG A 84 12.22 -25.75 -46.36
C ARG A 84 10.80 -25.53 -45.77
N SER A 85 10.05 -24.47 -46.11
CA SER A 85 10.31 -23.27 -46.94
C SER A 85 9.09 -22.34 -46.93
N THR A 86 9.25 -21.01 -46.95
CA THR A 86 8.63 -20.04 -47.90
C THR A 86 9.26 -18.63 -47.69
N ARG A 87 9.22 -17.73 -48.67
CA ARG A 87 9.98 -16.46 -48.69
C ARG A 87 9.14 -15.21 -48.98
N ILE A 88 9.45 -14.13 -48.26
CA ILE A 88 9.79 -12.78 -48.75
C ILE A 88 10.98 -12.31 -47.85
N GLY A 89 11.98 -11.51 -48.25
CA GLY A 89 12.32 -10.89 -49.54
C GLY A 89 13.81 -10.48 -49.58
N CYS A 90 14.12 -9.25 -50.01
CA CYS A 90 15.44 -8.58 -49.97
C CYS A 90 15.20 -7.08 -49.67
N SER A 91 16.15 -6.18 -49.36
CA SER A 91 17.59 -6.05 -49.66
C SER A 91 18.27 -5.14 -48.59
N SER A 92 19.34 -5.51 -47.87
CA SER A 92 20.77 -5.67 -48.24
C SER A 92 21.58 -4.37 -48.52
N SER A 93 22.40 -3.93 -47.55
CA SER A 93 23.73 -3.32 -47.80
C SER A 93 24.58 -3.21 -46.52
N THR A 94 25.85 -3.63 -46.59
CA THR A 94 26.89 -3.60 -45.52
C THR A 94 28.19 -2.96 -46.08
N PRO A 95 29.36 -2.95 -45.41
CA PRO A 95 29.70 -2.42 -44.07
C PRO A 95 30.97 -1.51 -44.08
N ARG A 96 31.38 -1.00 -42.91
CA ARG A 96 32.77 -0.65 -42.49
C ARG A 96 32.75 -0.39 -40.97
N SER A 97 33.52 -0.95 -40.03
CA SER A 97 34.81 -1.67 -39.91
C SER A 97 35.92 -0.82 -39.25
N SER A 98 36.35 -1.21 -38.04
CA SER A 98 37.54 -0.76 -37.28
C SER A 98 37.61 0.73 -36.89
N ALA A 99 38.19 1.14 -35.75
CA ALA A 99 39.20 0.48 -34.92
C ALA A 99 39.04 0.75 -33.39
N SER A 100 39.94 0.18 -32.58
CA SER A 100 40.03 0.34 -31.12
C SER A 100 41.25 1.18 -30.72
N MET A 101 41.20 1.93 -29.61
CA MET A 101 42.23 1.84 -28.55
C MET A 101 41.96 2.69 -27.28
N SER A 102 42.29 2.08 -26.13
CA SER A 102 42.84 2.66 -24.88
C SER A 102 42.20 3.89 -24.18
N SER A 103 41.39 3.60 -23.15
CA SER A 103 41.64 3.94 -21.73
C SER A 103 42.61 5.08 -21.35
N LEU A 104 42.19 5.93 -20.40
CA LEU A 104 43.06 6.65 -19.46
C LEU A 104 42.61 6.44 -18.01
N ARG A 105 43.53 6.61 -17.05
CA ARG A 105 43.32 6.35 -15.61
C ARG A 105 43.35 7.64 -14.77
N ARG A 106 42.83 7.53 -13.54
CA ARG A 106 42.85 8.52 -12.45
C ARG A 106 44.25 9.11 -12.20
N CYS A 107 44.29 10.38 -11.79
CA CYS A 107 45.34 10.96 -10.94
C CYS A 107 44.66 11.72 -9.78
N ALA A 108 45.30 11.78 -8.61
CA ALA A 108 44.84 12.53 -7.44
C ALA A 108 46.05 13.06 -6.66
N ALA A 109 45.98 14.27 -6.09
CA ALA A 109 46.90 14.75 -5.05
C ALA A 109 46.42 16.05 -4.35
N SER A 110 46.49 16.03 -3.02
CA SER A 110 46.86 17.12 -2.07
C SER A 110 46.17 18.50 -2.08
N SER A 111 45.70 18.89 -0.88
CA SER A 111 45.29 20.24 -0.45
C SER A 111 46.47 21.23 -0.30
N PRO A 112 46.18 22.50 0.06
CA PRO A 112 46.63 22.94 1.39
C PRO A 112 45.59 23.74 2.19
N THR A 113 45.88 23.93 3.49
CA THR A 113 45.04 24.60 4.51
C THR A 113 45.38 26.09 4.72
N SER A 114 44.40 26.92 5.07
CA SER A 114 44.65 28.13 5.89
C SER A 114 43.43 28.56 6.73
N SER A 115 43.70 28.92 7.98
CA SER A 115 42.79 29.25 9.09
C SER A 115 41.89 30.48 8.95
N SER A 116 40.75 30.46 9.66
CA SER A 116 39.87 31.58 10.01
C SER A 116 40.45 32.53 11.09
N THR A 117 39.91 33.75 11.21
CA THR A 117 39.62 34.51 12.46
C THR A 117 38.72 35.75 12.13
N SER A 118 38.06 36.35 13.13
CA SER A 118 36.83 37.16 13.02
C SER A 118 36.94 38.64 13.46
N CYS A 119 35.78 39.35 13.45
CA CYS A 119 35.49 40.66 14.08
C CYS A 119 36.03 41.93 13.38
N SER A 120 35.37 43.12 13.44
CA SER A 120 34.26 43.61 14.29
C SER A 120 33.31 44.57 13.52
N ALA A 121 32.14 44.89 14.09
CA ALA A 121 31.12 45.77 13.47
C ALA A 121 31.05 47.20 14.07
N ARG A 122 30.46 48.17 13.33
CA ARG A 122 29.60 49.27 13.89
C ARG A 122 28.82 50.10 12.85
N THR A 123 27.49 50.00 12.94
CA THR A 123 26.43 51.02 12.73
C THR A 123 26.74 52.39 12.10
N ARG A 124 25.86 52.82 11.18
CA ARG A 124 24.94 53.97 11.41
C ARG A 124 23.67 53.88 10.54
N MET A 125 22.56 54.39 11.09
CA MET A 125 21.25 54.54 10.43
C MET A 125 21.25 55.71 9.44
N HIS A 126 20.32 55.72 8.47
CA HIS A 126 19.28 56.76 8.32
C HIS A 126 18.24 56.37 7.26
N SER A 127 16.96 56.43 7.62
CA SER A 127 15.82 56.62 6.71
C SER A 127 15.22 58.01 7.02
N PRO A 128 14.40 58.62 6.14
CA PRO A 128 12.95 58.32 6.21
C PRO A 128 12.16 58.52 4.87
N THR A 129 10.87 58.13 4.89
CA THR A 129 9.63 58.76 4.32
C THR A 129 9.70 59.76 3.13
N THR A 130 8.74 59.85 2.19
CA THR A 130 7.39 59.23 2.00
C THR A 130 6.84 59.47 0.57
N GLU A 131 5.91 58.60 0.14
CA GLU A 131 4.65 58.84 -0.63
C GLU A 131 4.58 59.55 -2.02
N ASP A 132 3.40 59.35 -2.63
CA ASP A 132 2.70 60.06 -3.72
C ASP A 132 3.17 60.01 -5.19
N THR A 133 2.45 59.19 -5.96
CA THR A 133 2.13 59.41 -7.38
C THR A 133 1.13 60.55 -7.57
N PRO A 134 1.12 61.23 -8.74
CA PRO A 134 -0.08 61.09 -9.58
C PRO A 134 0.21 61.00 -11.09
N SER A 135 -0.87 60.91 -11.88
CA SER A 135 -0.87 60.43 -13.28
C SER A 135 -0.78 61.50 -14.39
N ALA A 136 -0.23 61.07 -15.53
CA ALA A 136 -0.64 61.39 -16.91
C ALA A 136 -0.53 62.83 -17.46
N CYS A 137 0.24 62.97 -18.54
CA CYS A 137 -0.27 63.54 -19.81
C CYS A 137 0.56 63.06 -21.02
N ALA A 138 0.14 63.40 -22.24
CA ALA A 138 0.52 62.70 -23.48
C ALA A 138 1.36 63.53 -24.49
N ALA A 139 1.54 62.97 -25.71
CA ALA A 139 2.16 63.56 -26.93
C ALA A 139 3.71 63.49 -26.99
N THR A 140 4.39 63.30 -28.14
CA THR A 140 3.94 63.02 -29.54
C THR A 140 5.09 62.46 -30.41
N CYS A 141 4.72 61.73 -31.48
CA CYS A 141 5.39 61.62 -32.80
C CYS A 141 6.87 61.16 -32.95
N GLY A 142 7.18 60.52 -34.10
CA GLY A 142 8.50 60.62 -34.73
C GLY A 142 9.16 59.31 -35.20
N ALA A 143 8.62 58.63 -36.21
CA ALA A 143 9.28 57.47 -36.81
C ALA A 143 10.39 57.86 -37.81
N TRP A 144 11.47 57.07 -37.86
CA TRP A 144 12.42 57.02 -38.98
C TRP A 144 12.62 55.58 -39.44
N SER A 145 12.87 55.39 -40.73
CA SER A 145 13.00 54.08 -41.40
C SER A 145 14.36 54.02 -42.14
N THR A 146 14.88 52.88 -42.62
CA THR A 146 14.41 52.24 -43.86
C THR A 146 15.21 50.96 -44.21
N ARG A 147 14.51 50.00 -44.84
CA ARG A 147 14.99 49.15 -45.98
C ARG A 147 16.07 48.08 -45.70
N ASN A 148 16.22 47.04 -46.54
CA ASN A 148 15.74 46.87 -47.92
C ASN A 148 15.37 45.40 -48.26
N GLU A 149 14.32 45.23 -49.10
CA GLU A 149 14.23 44.38 -50.33
C GLU A 149 14.84 42.94 -50.36
N ARG A 150 14.28 41.89 -51.00
CA ARG A 150 13.40 41.67 -52.19
C ARG A 150 12.97 40.17 -52.16
N ILE A 151 11.95 39.61 -52.85
CA ILE A 151 10.84 40.06 -53.74
C ILE A 151 9.72 38.95 -53.67
N ALA A 152 8.47 39.10 -54.13
CA ALA A 152 7.98 38.57 -55.43
C ALA A 152 6.42 38.66 -55.60
N THR A 153 5.89 37.98 -56.62
CA THR A 153 4.47 37.81 -57.05
C THR A 153 3.71 36.71 -56.31
N MET A 154 2.41 36.75 -55.96
CA MET A 154 1.15 37.31 -56.54
C MET A 154 0.35 36.40 -57.50
N ARG A 155 -0.88 36.02 -57.07
CA ARG A 155 -2.14 35.96 -57.83
C ARG A 155 -3.32 36.03 -56.83
N THR A 156 -4.01 37.17 -56.66
CA THR A 156 -5.36 37.49 -57.21
C THR A 156 -6.40 36.35 -57.07
N SER A 157 -7.63 36.57 -56.56
CA SER A 157 -8.43 37.82 -56.47
C SER A 157 -9.34 37.88 -55.22
N ALA A 158 -9.81 39.09 -54.85
CA ALA A 158 -10.67 39.33 -53.69
C ALA A 158 -12.15 39.53 -54.04
N ARG A 159 -13.03 39.39 -53.04
CA ARG A 159 -14.24 40.23 -52.84
C ARG A 159 -14.67 40.21 -51.37
N ILE A 160 -15.26 41.32 -50.92
CA ILE A 160 -15.65 41.61 -49.53
C ILE A 160 -17.16 41.94 -49.48
N GLY A 161 -17.82 41.60 -48.37
CA GLY A 161 -19.24 41.81 -48.12
C GLY A 161 -20.01 40.48 -48.08
N VAL A 162 -20.92 40.23 -47.15
CA VAL A 162 -21.61 41.14 -46.21
C VAL A 162 -21.49 40.63 -44.76
N ALA A 163 -21.29 41.54 -43.79
CA ALA A 163 -21.24 41.22 -42.37
C ALA A 163 -22.03 42.24 -41.52
N ALA A 164 -23.37 42.26 -41.65
CA ALA A 164 -24.26 43.12 -40.87
C ALA A 164 -25.75 42.70 -40.94
N ALA A 165 -26.16 41.56 -40.36
CA ALA A 165 -27.58 41.21 -40.11
C ALA A 165 -27.78 39.95 -39.22
N ALA A 166 -27.29 39.93 -37.97
CA ALA A 166 -27.51 38.78 -37.06
C ALA A 166 -27.51 39.14 -35.55
N ALA A 167 -27.90 40.37 -35.18
CA ALA A 167 -27.83 40.88 -33.82
C ALA A 167 -29.22 40.95 -33.14
N ALA A 168 -29.95 39.83 -33.06
CA ALA A 168 -31.32 39.79 -32.52
C ALA A 168 -31.81 38.41 -32.02
N ALA A 169 -30.97 37.56 -31.42
CA ALA A 169 -31.40 36.26 -30.87
C ALA A 169 -30.44 35.67 -29.81
N LEU A 170 -30.14 36.39 -28.72
CA LEU A 170 -29.34 35.85 -27.61
C LEU A 170 -29.55 36.63 -26.29
N VAL A 171 -30.78 36.57 -25.74
CA VAL A 171 -31.11 37.03 -24.38
C VAL A 171 -32.13 36.07 -23.77
N LEU A 172 -31.65 35.14 -22.94
CA LEU A 172 -32.30 34.39 -21.84
C LEU A 172 -31.20 33.45 -21.25
N PRO A 173 -31.24 33.07 -19.97
CA PRO A 173 -30.33 33.75 -19.04
C PRO A 173 -29.17 32.89 -18.52
N LEU A 174 -28.16 33.58 -17.98
CA LEU A 174 -27.11 33.02 -17.13
C LEU A 174 -27.71 32.58 -15.79
N ALA A 175 -28.06 31.30 -15.68
CA ALA A 175 -28.48 30.65 -14.44
C ALA A 175 -28.02 29.18 -14.44
N SER A 176 -26.71 28.97 -14.31
CA SER A 176 -26.07 27.63 -14.30
C SER A 176 -24.89 27.56 -13.31
N CYS A 177 -25.04 28.26 -12.18
CA CYS A 177 -24.17 28.17 -11.00
C CYS A 177 -25.05 28.13 -9.74
N ALA A 178 -25.82 27.07 -9.62
CA ALA A 178 -26.57 26.64 -8.44
C ALA A 178 -26.49 25.10 -8.40
N GLY A 179 -26.76 24.48 -7.25
CA GLY A 179 -26.63 23.04 -7.06
C GLY A 179 -27.40 22.26 -8.11
N GLY A 180 -26.71 21.35 -8.81
CA GLY A 180 -27.34 20.36 -9.67
C GLY A 180 -27.82 19.18 -8.85
N GLU A 181 -28.86 19.38 -8.04
CA GLU A 181 -29.66 18.26 -7.55
C GLU A 181 -30.12 17.47 -8.79
N SER A 182 -29.69 16.22 -8.90
CA SER A 182 -30.27 15.32 -9.89
C SER A 182 -31.66 14.97 -9.38
N GLU A 183 -32.71 15.32 -10.12
CA GLU A 183 -34.07 14.89 -9.79
C GLU A 183 -34.16 13.36 -9.91
N ALA A 184 -33.84 12.65 -8.83
CA ALA A 184 -34.25 11.27 -8.61
C ALA A 184 -35.79 11.20 -8.70
N SER A 185 -36.34 10.06 -9.11
CA SER A 185 -37.76 9.99 -9.46
C SER A 185 -38.67 10.19 -8.24
N ASP A 186 -39.35 11.35 -8.21
CA ASP A 186 -40.46 11.76 -7.32
C ASP A 186 -40.78 10.80 -6.16
N GLY A 187 -39.91 10.81 -5.14
CA GLY A 187 -40.06 10.01 -3.92
C GLY A 187 -38.83 9.20 -3.48
N GLN A 188 -37.80 9.04 -4.31
CA GLN A 188 -36.56 8.34 -3.96
C GLN A 188 -35.58 9.25 -3.20
N VAL A 189 -34.98 8.77 -2.11
CA VAL A 189 -33.88 9.43 -1.38
C VAL A 189 -32.57 9.17 -2.12
N GLU A 190 -31.71 10.19 -2.27
CA GLU A 190 -30.36 10.02 -2.82
C GLU A 190 -29.32 10.26 -1.72
N ILE A 191 -28.54 9.24 -1.40
CA ILE A 191 -27.38 9.31 -0.51
C ILE A 191 -26.08 9.32 -1.32
N SER A 192 -25.04 9.92 -0.77
CA SER A 192 -23.74 10.07 -1.43
C SER A 192 -22.65 9.22 -0.77
N PHE A 193 -21.89 8.49 -1.60
CA PHE A 193 -20.85 7.55 -1.16
C PHE A 193 -19.49 7.90 -1.78
N PHE A 194 -18.48 8.18 -0.95
CA PHE A 194 -17.15 8.60 -1.41
C PHE A 194 -16.06 7.63 -0.93
N HIS A 195 -15.37 6.95 -1.85
CA HIS A 195 -14.36 5.92 -1.53
C HIS A 195 -13.07 6.03 -2.35
N ARG A 196 -12.00 5.35 -1.91
CA ARG A 196 -10.64 5.53 -2.46
C ARG A 196 -10.20 4.54 -3.55
N TRP A 197 -11.14 3.90 -4.24
CA TRP A 197 -10.88 2.77 -5.14
C TRP A 197 -11.52 2.91 -6.53
N PRO A 198 -10.94 3.74 -7.42
CA PRO A 198 -11.37 3.87 -8.82
C PRO A 198 -10.77 2.80 -9.75
N ASN A 199 -9.85 1.96 -9.26
CA ASN A 199 -9.20 0.90 -10.03
C ASN A 199 -9.92 -0.45 -9.84
N GLU A 200 -9.86 -1.30 -10.87
CA GLU A 200 -10.35 -2.68 -10.80
C GLU A 200 -9.44 -3.59 -9.96
N PRO A 201 -9.94 -4.64 -9.30
CA PRO A 201 -11.33 -5.15 -9.34
C PRO A 201 -12.32 -4.41 -8.43
N LYS A 202 -11.84 -3.50 -7.58
CA LYS A 202 -12.67 -2.83 -6.56
C LYS A 202 -13.71 -1.86 -7.17
N ASN A 203 -13.43 -1.21 -8.29
CA ASN A 203 -14.39 -0.32 -8.93
C ASN A 203 -15.67 -1.07 -9.39
N SER A 204 -15.53 -2.16 -10.15
CA SER A 204 -16.64 -3.00 -10.53
C SER A 204 -17.34 -3.62 -9.32
N TYR A 205 -16.60 -4.05 -8.28
CA TYR A 205 -17.21 -4.53 -7.03
C TYR A 205 -18.15 -3.49 -6.40
N TYR A 206 -17.69 -2.27 -6.10
CA TYR A 206 -18.54 -1.27 -5.45
C TYR A 206 -19.70 -0.82 -6.36
N THR A 207 -19.49 -0.79 -7.68
CA THR A 207 -20.55 -0.52 -8.66
C THR A 207 -21.63 -1.60 -8.65
N ASP A 208 -21.24 -2.88 -8.66
CA ASP A 208 -22.18 -4.02 -8.58
C ASP A 208 -22.92 -4.05 -7.25
N MET A 209 -22.23 -3.85 -6.11
CA MET A 209 -22.88 -3.85 -4.79
C MET A 209 -23.89 -2.71 -4.65
N VAL A 210 -23.62 -1.52 -5.22
CA VAL A 210 -24.62 -0.43 -5.29
C VAL A 210 -25.82 -0.82 -6.14
N ALA A 211 -25.61 -1.44 -7.31
CA ALA A 211 -26.71 -1.91 -8.16
C ALA A 211 -27.51 -3.06 -7.54
N GLU A 212 -26.88 -3.92 -6.72
CA GLU A 212 -27.56 -4.93 -5.91
C GLU A 212 -28.38 -4.27 -4.78
N PHE A 213 -27.82 -3.26 -4.09
CA PHE A 213 -28.50 -2.51 -3.03
C PHE A 213 -29.74 -1.76 -3.53
N GLU A 214 -29.63 -0.89 -4.54
CA GLU A 214 -30.75 -0.09 -5.07
C GLU A 214 -31.91 -0.97 -5.57
N LYS A 215 -31.60 -2.18 -6.06
CA LYS A 215 -32.57 -3.17 -6.51
C LYS A 215 -33.38 -3.79 -5.37
N GLU A 216 -32.81 -3.88 -4.17
CA GLU A 216 -33.51 -4.32 -2.94
C GLU A 216 -34.12 -3.13 -2.17
N ASN A 217 -33.61 -1.92 -2.42
CA ASN A 217 -33.94 -0.67 -1.73
C ASN A 217 -34.40 0.41 -2.73
N PRO A 218 -35.53 0.21 -3.46
CA PRO A 218 -35.96 1.11 -4.54
C PRO A 218 -36.41 2.51 -4.07
N ASP A 219 -36.46 2.74 -2.75
CA ASP A 219 -36.65 4.02 -2.09
C ASP A 219 -35.33 4.81 -1.88
N ILE A 220 -34.15 4.18 -2.09
CA ILE A 220 -32.83 4.82 -1.99
C ILE A 220 -32.11 4.75 -3.34
N LYS A 221 -31.27 5.75 -3.62
CA LYS A 221 -30.30 5.86 -4.72
C LYS A 221 -28.92 6.21 -4.14
N VAL A 222 -27.84 5.67 -4.70
CA VAL A 222 -26.47 5.90 -4.19
C VAL A 222 -25.60 6.59 -5.25
N SER A 223 -25.27 7.86 -5.02
CA SER A 223 -24.32 8.61 -5.84
C SER A 223 -22.88 8.28 -5.42
N VAL A 224 -22.20 7.45 -6.21
CA VAL A 224 -20.80 7.07 -5.97
C VAL A 224 -19.82 8.09 -6.56
N GLU A 225 -18.82 8.49 -5.77
CA GLU A 225 -17.57 9.09 -6.28
C GLU A 225 -16.36 8.27 -5.78
N SER A 226 -15.34 8.10 -6.63
CA SER A 226 -14.05 7.56 -6.18
C SER A 226 -12.84 8.17 -6.88
N VAL A 227 -11.73 8.24 -6.12
CA VAL A 227 -10.42 8.78 -6.54
C VAL A 227 -9.29 7.97 -5.90
N LEU A 228 -8.07 8.05 -6.45
CA LEU A 228 -6.90 7.30 -5.92
C LEU A 228 -6.47 7.78 -4.53
N ASN A 229 -5.71 6.92 -3.82
CA ASN A 229 -5.31 7.05 -2.42
C ASN A 229 -4.96 8.48 -1.96
N ASP A 230 -3.99 9.11 -2.59
CA ASP A 230 -3.44 10.38 -2.12
C ASP A 230 -4.38 11.55 -2.46
N ALA A 231 -5.02 11.50 -3.63
CA ALA A 231 -6.10 12.42 -4.00
C ALA A 231 -7.34 12.27 -3.11
N TYR A 232 -7.56 11.08 -2.53
CA TYR A 232 -8.58 10.84 -1.52
C TYR A 232 -8.16 11.49 -0.18
N LYS A 233 -6.93 11.27 0.29
CA LYS A 233 -6.38 11.90 1.51
C LYS A 233 -6.50 13.44 1.43
N ASP A 234 -6.15 14.04 0.30
CA ASP A 234 -6.32 15.48 0.03
C ASP A 234 -7.79 15.93 0.09
N LYS A 235 -8.70 15.21 -0.60
CA LYS A 235 -10.10 15.64 -0.73
C LYS A 235 -10.92 15.40 0.54
N VAL A 236 -10.76 14.26 1.21
CA VAL A 236 -11.61 13.89 2.37
C VAL A 236 -11.47 14.89 3.51
N LYS A 237 -10.24 15.33 3.80
CA LYS A 237 -9.91 16.37 4.80
C LYS A 237 -10.60 17.72 4.53
N VAL A 238 -10.93 18.02 3.27
CA VAL A 238 -11.63 19.25 2.87
C VAL A 238 -13.16 19.11 2.92
N VAL A 239 -13.70 17.92 2.58
CA VAL A 239 -15.16 17.74 2.46
C VAL A 239 -15.84 17.23 3.73
N ALA A 240 -15.18 16.43 4.57
CA ALA A 240 -15.83 15.67 5.65
C ALA A 240 -16.51 16.55 6.73
N GLY A 241 -15.91 17.69 7.07
CA GLY A 241 -16.50 18.68 8.00
C GLY A 241 -17.36 19.76 7.32
N SER A 242 -17.69 19.60 6.03
CA SER A 242 -18.34 20.64 5.23
C SER A 242 -19.87 20.47 5.14
N ALA A 243 -20.56 21.52 4.67
CA ALA A 243 -21.99 21.44 4.32
C ALA A 243 -22.28 20.58 3.08
N ASN A 244 -21.23 20.14 2.37
CA ASN A 244 -21.28 19.27 1.20
C ASN A 244 -20.51 17.96 1.47
N ALA A 245 -20.44 17.52 2.73
CA ALA A 245 -19.85 16.23 3.07
C ALA A 245 -20.69 15.10 2.44
N PRO A 246 -20.05 14.02 1.94
CA PRO A 246 -20.78 12.84 1.49
C PRO A 246 -21.45 12.14 2.69
N ASP A 247 -22.61 11.52 2.50
CA ASP A 247 -23.34 10.86 3.59
C ASP A 247 -22.55 9.68 4.18
N VAL A 248 -21.91 8.90 3.30
CA VAL A 248 -20.98 7.83 3.66
C VAL A 248 -19.62 8.10 3.03
N LEU A 249 -18.56 8.06 3.84
CA LEU A 249 -17.17 8.21 3.41
C LEU A 249 -16.29 7.04 3.83
N PHE A 250 -15.26 6.80 3.05
CA PHE A 250 -14.14 5.95 3.45
C PHE A 250 -13.23 6.69 4.45
N THR A 251 -12.71 5.96 5.45
CA THR A 251 -11.64 6.43 6.35
C THR A 251 -10.68 5.30 6.73
N TRP A 252 -9.49 5.68 7.20
CA TRP A 252 -8.58 4.80 7.92
C TRP A 252 -8.84 4.87 9.43
N SER A 253 -8.43 3.82 10.15
CA SER A 253 -8.37 3.80 11.62
C SER A 253 -7.22 4.65 12.19
N GLY A 254 -7.20 4.86 13.51
CA GLY A 254 -6.17 5.64 14.21
C GLY A 254 -6.25 7.15 13.91
N SER A 255 -5.11 7.83 13.80
CA SER A 255 -5.05 9.29 13.77
C SER A 255 -5.85 9.96 12.64
N PHE A 256 -6.20 9.22 11.57
CA PHE A 256 -7.14 9.65 10.54
C PHE A 256 -8.59 9.75 11.02
N VAL A 257 -9.11 8.78 11.79
CA VAL A 257 -10.46 8.88 12.37
C VAL A 257 -10.46 9.87 13.53
N ASP A 258 -9.40 9.91 14.34
CA ASP A 258 -9.24 10.87 15.45
C ASP A 258 -9.30 12.32 14.95
N GLU A 259 -8.62 12.63 13.83
CA GLU A 259 -8.66 13.95 13.20
C GLU A 259 -10.07 14.32 12.72
N LEU A 260 -10.82 13.37 12.14
CA LEU A 260 -12.18 13.61 11.65
C LEU A 260 -13.18 13.79 12.80
N VAL A 261 -13.07 13.01 13.88
CA VAL A 261 -13.89 13.16 15.09
C VAL A 261 -13.56 14.48 15.81
N SER A 262 -12.28 14.83 15.92
CA SER A 262 -11.83 16.12 16.49
C SER A 262 -12.34 17.34 15.73
N ASN A 263 -12.61 17.20 14.43
CA ASN A 263 -13.23 18.22 13.57
C ASN A 263 -14.76 18.17 13.54
N ASP A 264 -15.40 17.37 14.42
CA ASP A 264 -16.86 17.17 14.51
C ASP A 264 -17.51 16.62 13.22
N ALA A 265 -16.73 15.91 12.38
CA ALA A 265 -17.13 15.53 11.03
C ALA A 265 -17.96 14.23 10.95
N LEU A 266 -17.83 13.33 11.92
CA LEU A 266 -18.41 11.97 11.88
C LEU A 266 -19.59 11.79 12.84
N LEU A 267 -20.52 10.93 12.45
CA LEU A 267 -21.65 10.51 13.27
C LEU A 267 -21.21 9.47 14.30
N ASP A 268 -21.66 9.65 15.54
CA ASP A 268 -21.55 8.64 16.59
C ASP A 268 -22.39 7.39 16.22
N LEU A 269 -21.72 6.26 16.03
CA LEU A 269 -22.33 4.98 15.68
C LEU A 269 -22.66 4.11 16.91
N GLY A 270 -22.21 4.52 18.11
CA GLY A 270 -22.41 3.81 19.36
C GLY A 270 -23.86 3.40 19.62
N PRO A 271 -24.84 4.32 19.57
CA PRO A 271 -26.26 4.00 19.79
C PRO A 271 -26.83 2.95 18.82
N TRP A 272 -26.36 2.91 17.56
CA TRP A 272 -26.78 1.92 16.55
C TRP A 272 -26.16 0.56 16.83
N LEU A 273 -24.87 0.52 17.23
CA LEU A 273 -24.15 -0.70 17.62
C LEU A 273 -24.52 -1.21 19.03
N GLU A 274 -25.19 -0.40 19.86
CA GLU A 274 -25.89 -0.83 21.07
C GLU A 274 -27.27 -1.45 20.77
N GLU A 275 -27.97 -0.99 19.72
CA GLU A 275 -29.28 -1.51 19.30
C GLU A 275 -29.16 -2.79 18.47
N ASP A 276 -28.37 -2.80 17.39
CA ASP A 276 -28.05 -4.02 16.64
C ASP A 276 -26.73 -4.66 17.09
N THR A 277 -26.85 -5.44 18.17
CA THR A 277 -25.75 -6.25 18.68
C THR A 277 -25.33 -7.38 17.75
N ASP A 278 -26.21 -7.88 16.89
CA ASP A 278 -25.91 -9.00 15.99
C ASP A 278 -25.05 -8.52 14.80
N PHE A 279 -25.31 -7.31 14.29
CA PHE A 279 -24.44 -6.63 13.32
C PHE A 279 -23.09 -6.27 13.93
N ARG A 280 -23.07 -5.61 15.11
CA ARG A 280 -21.81 -5.28 15.82
C ARG A 280 -20.96 -6.52 16.08
N ASP A 281 -21.55 -7.56 16.66
CA ASP A 281 -20.81 -8.78 17.03
C ASP A 281 -20.47 -9.67 15.82
N SER A 282 -20.85 -9.28 14.60
CA SER A 282 -20.42 -9.95 13.37
C SER A 282 -18.96 -9.66 12.98
N PHE A 283 -18.42 -8.50 13.38
CA PHE A 283 -17.04 -8.08 13.09
C PHE A 283 -16.03 -8.68 14.08
N TYR A 284 -14.79 -8.94 13.67
CA TYR A 284 -13.69 -9.20 14.62
C TYR A 284 -13.46 -7.97 15.52
N PRO A 285 -13.46 -8.10 16.87
CA PRO A 285 -13.44 -6.93 17.76
C PRO A 285 -12.27 -5.98 17.50
N SER A 286 -11.06 -6.50 17.34
CA SER A 286 -9.85 -5.71 17.04
C SER A 286 -9.90 -4.91 15.72
N GLN A 287 -10.85 -5.20 14.84
CA GLN A 287 -11.06 -4.45 13.60
C GLN A 287 -12.10 -3.34 13.76
N LEU A 288 -13.03 -3.47 14.72
CA LEU A 288 -14.05 -2.47 15.05
C LEU A 288 -13.54 -1.48 16.11
N GLU A 289 -12.87 -1.98 17.15
CA GLU A 289 -12.20 -1.20 18.21
C GLU A 289 -11.20 -0.18 17.64
N ALA A 290 -10.62 -0.46 16.46
CA ALA A 290 -9.71 0.44 15.76
C ALA A 290 -10.38 1.75 15.24
N PHE A 291 -11.72 1.82 15.24
CA PHE A 291 -12.49 3.01 14.88
C PHE A 291 -13.21 3.64 16.10
N GLU A 292 -12.81 3.27 17.32
CA GLU A 292 -13.29 3.91 18.55
C GLU A 292 -12.42 5.11 18.95
N VAL A 293 -13.07 6.24 19.23
CA VAL A 293 -12.47 7.42 19.84
C VAL A 293 -13.15 7.65 21.19
N ASP A 294 -12.36 7.75 22.27
CA ASP A 294 -12.86 7.77 23.66
C ASP A 294 -13.85 6.62 24.01
N GLY A 295 -13.69 5.45 23.37
CA GLY A 295 -14.58 4.29 23.54
C GLY A 295 -15.94 4.42 22.85
N THR A 296 -16.03 5.30 21.85
CA THR A 296 -17.23 5.52 21.00
C THR A 296 -16.86 5.24 19.55
N SER A 297 -17.58 4.34 18.87
CA SER A 297 -17.29 4.00 17.47
C SER A 297 -17.78 5.08 16.50
N TYR A 298 -16.89 5.50 15.58
CA TYR A 298 -17.18 6.48 14.53
C TYR A 298 -17.00 5.91 13.11
N GLY A 299 -16.69 4.61 12.99
CA GLY A 299 -16.52 3.93 11.71
C GLY A 299 -16.65 2.41 11.84
N LEU A 300 -16.93 1.76 10.71
CA LEU A 300 -17.07 0.32 10.58
C LEU A 300 -15.98 -0.23 9.65
N PRO A 301 -15.29 -1.34 9.99
CA PRO A 301 -14.25 -1.90 9.15
C PRO A 301 -14.84 -2.51 7.88
N VAL A 302 -14.18 -2.29 6.74
CA VAL A 302 -14.47 -2.95 5.46
C VAL A 302 -13.36 -3.90 5.01
N GLY A 303 -12.10 -3.63 5.38
CA GLY A 303 -10.96 -4.49 5.02
C GLY A 303 -9.99 -4.71 6.17
N MET A 304 -9.63 -5.98 6.42
CA MET A 304 -8.52 -6.38 7.29
C MET A 304 -7.20 -6.25 6.52
N GLN A 305 -6.18 -5.63 7.11
CA GLN A 305 -4.90 -5.44 6.44
C GLN A 305 -3.71 -5.78 7.35
N SER A 306 -2.71 -6.43 6.76
CA SER A 306 -1.34 -6.57 7.25
C SER A 306 -0.37 -6.34 6.10
N LYS A 307 0.94 -6.27 6.38
CA LYS A 307 1.98 -6.18 5.35
C LYS A 307 3.00 -7.31 5.53
N LEU A 308 3.36 -7.94 4.41
CA LEU A 308 4.25 -9.10 4.36
C LEU A 308 5.19 -8.98 3.14
N PHE A 309 6.34 -9.63 3.20
CA PHE A 309 7.16 -9.84 2.01
C PHE A 309 6.54 -10.96 1.19
N PHE A 310 6.06 -10.64 -0.01
CA PHE A 310 5.68 -11.63 -1.00
C PHE A 310 6.93 -12.01 -1.80
N TYR A 311 7.11 -13.31 -2.08
CA TYR A 311 8.26 -13.82 -2.81
C TYR A 311 7.86 -14.83 -3.90
N ASN A 312 8.60 -14.81 -5.00
CA ASN A 312 8.56 -15.80 -6.07
C ASN A 312 9.24 -17.10 -5.60
N LYS A 313 8.45 -18.18 -5.47
CA LYS A 313 8.92 -19.50 -5.01
C LYS A 313 9.82 -20.18 -6.04
N ASP A 314 9.58 -19.97 -7.33
CA ASP A 314 10.34 -20.61 -8.40
C ASP A 314 11.81 -20.13 -8.39
N VAL A 315 12.03 -18.83 -8.15
CA VAL A 315 13.37 -18.24 -7.98
C VAL A 315 14.04 -18.72 -6.69
N PHE A 316 13.28 -18.86 -5.60
CA PHE A 316 13.80 -19.42 -4.35
C PHE A 316 14.20 -20.90 -4.52
N GLU A 317 13.42 -21.73 -5.21
CA GLU A 317 13.79 -23.12 -5.50
C GLU A 317 15.00 -23.22 -6.45
N GLU A 318 15.10 -22.39 -7.48
CA GLU A 318 16.26 -22.39 -8.39
C GLU A 318 17.58 -22.04 -7.68
N LEU A 319 17.54 -21.06 -6.76
CA LEU A 319 18.72 -20.64 -5.99
C LEU A 319 18.96 -21.49 -4.72
N GLY A 320 18.01 -22.31 -4.30
CA GLY A 320 18.09 -23.11 -3.07
C GLY A 320 17.93 -22.27 -1.79
N LEU A 321 17.09 -21.23 -1.85
CA LEU A 321 16.79 -20.30 -0.78
C LEU A 321 15.53 -20.73 0.00
N GLU A 322 15.48 -20.34 1.28
CA GLU A 322 14.32 -20.51 2.16
C GLU A 322 13.87 -19.12 2.66
N PRO A 323 12.60 -18.92 3.05
CA PRO A 323 12.14 -17.64 3.59
C PRO A 323 12.88 -17.28 4.91
N PRO A 324 13.48 -16.09 5.03
CA PRO A 324 14.34 -15.75 6.17
C PRO A 324 13.53 -15.43 7.43
N ALA A 325 14.04 -15.86 8.59
CA ALA A 325 13.44 -15.57 9.90
C ALA A 325 14.11 -14.39 10.61
N THR A 326 15.39 -14.16 10.31
CA THR A 326 16.23 -13.09 10.87
C THR A 326 16.72 -12.12 9.80
N TRP A 327 17.13 -10.93 10.22
CA TRP A 327 17.66 -9.89 9.33
C TRP A 327 18.89 -10.36 8.55
N ASP A 328 19.84 -11.02 9.23
CA ASP A 328 21.08 -11.46 8.60
C ASP A 328 20.82 -12.56 7.54
N GLU A 329 19.88 -13.49 7.80
CA GLU A 329 19.40 -14.45 6.79
C GLU A 329 18.71 -13.75 5.60
N PHE A 330 18.05 -12.61 5.83
CA PHE A 330 17.44 -11.84 4.75
C PHE A 330 18.50 -11.13 3.91
N ILE A 331 19.54 -10.56 4.50
CA ILE A 331 20.68 -10.01 3.75
C ILE A 331 21.39 -11.11 2.96
N ASP A 332 21.65 -12.29 3.55
CA ASP A 332 22.22 -13.47 2.83
C ASP A 332 21.35 -13.87 1.61
N VAL A 333 20.02 -13.85 1.74
CA VAL A 333 19.05 -14.09 0.64
C VAL A 333 19.18 -13.03 -0.45
N LEU A 334 19.22 -11.74 -0.08
CA LEU A 334 19.28 -10.62 -1.01
C LEU A 334 20.63 -10.54 -1.74
N GLU A 335 21.76 -10.77 -1.04
CA GLU A 335 23.08 -10.92 -1.64
C GLU A 335 23.08 -12.07 -2.65
N THR A 336 22.53 -13.24 -2.31
CA THR A 336 22.50 -14.41 -3.22
C THR A 336 21.69 -14.14 -4.50
N ILE A 337 20.58 -13.42 -4.40
CA ILE A 337 19.76 -13.02 -5.56
C ILE A 337 20.51 -11.99 -6.43
N GLN A 338 21.22 -11.05 -5.81
CA GLN A 338 22.01 -10.03 -6.51
C GLN A 338 23.24 -10.65 -7.22
N ASP A 339 23.92 -11.62 -6.60
CA ASP A 339 25.05 -12.35 -7.18
C ASP A 339 24.62 -13.26 -8.36
N ALA A 340 23.35 -13.69 -8.37
CA ALA A 340 22.71 -14.34 -9.52
C ALA A 340 22.38 -13.37 -10.69
N GLY A 341 22.49 -12.05 -10.47
CA GLY A 341 22.30 -11.01 -11.48
C GLY A 341 20.87 -10.47 -11.61
N MET A 342 20.03 -10.63 -10.58
CA MET A 342 18.67 -10.10 -10.50
C MET A 342 18.61 -8.90 -9.54
N THR A 343 17.62 -8.02 -9.71
CA THR A 343 17.23 -7.05 -8.68
C THR A 343 16.51 -7.83 -7.57
N PRO A 344 16.93 -7.79 -6.29
CA PRO A 344 16.29 -8.61 -5.26
C PRO A 344 14.89 -8.16 -4.83
N ILE A 345 14.68 -6.86 -4.64
CA ILE A 345 13.40 -6.27 -4.18
C ILE A 345 12.87 -5.27 -5.21
N GLU A 346 11.59 -5.36 -5.56
CA GLU A 346 10.87 -4.31 -6.28
C GLU A 346 10.23 -3.33 -5.27
N TYR A 347 10.35 -2.02 -5.49
CA TYR A 347 9.88 -1.00 -4.56
C TYR A 347 9.59 0.36 -5.24
N GLY A 348 8.37 0.87 -5.00
CA GLY A 348 7.96 2.22 -5.35
C GLY A 348 7.91 3.15 -4.13
N ALA A 349 8.61 4.27 -4.19
CA ALA A 349 8.70 5.27 -3.11
C ALA A 349 8.28 6.68 -3.55
N GLN A 350 7.54 6.81 -4.67
CA GLN A 350 6.94 8.07 -5.09
C GLN A 350 5.86 8.52 -4.11
N GLU A 351 4.89 7.65 -3.81
CA GLU A 351 3.87 7.87 -2.79
C GLU A 351 4.47 7.59 -1.40
N GLN A 352 4.59 8.62 -0.55
CA GLN A 352 5.37 8.54 0.69
C GLN A 352 4.81 7.54 1.73
N TRP A 353 3.56 7.08 1.60
CA TRP A 353 3.00 6.08 2.51
C TRP A 353 3.77 4.74 2.46
N THR A 354 4.40 4.38 1.33
CA THR A 354 5.14 3.11 1.24
C THR A 354 6.35 3.09 2.18
N ILE A 355 6.99 4.25 2.36
CA ILE A 355 8.05 4.51 3.34
C ILE A 355 7.50 4.37 4.77
N ALA A 356 6.31 4.91 5.03
CA ALA A 356 5.65 4.83 6.34
C ALA A 356 5.50 3.37 6.80
N HIS A 357 5.11 2.47 5.88
CA HIS A 357 4.96 1.05 6.19
C HIS A 357 6.31 0.34 6.41
N TYR A 358 7.37 0.68 5.67
CA TYR A 358 8.72 0.11 5.92
C TYR A 358 9.31 0.58 7.24
N VAL A 359 9.35 1.90 7.47
CA VAL A 359 9.93 2.51 8.67
C VAL A 359 9.09 2.18 9.91
N GLY A 360 7.76 2.12 9.80
CA GLY A 360 6.88 1.71 10.90
C GLY A 360 7.17 0.30 11.41
N THR A 361 7.31 -0.68 10.50
CA THR A 361 7.68 -2.05 10.89
C THR A 361 9.10 -2.12 11.45
N LEU A 362 10.07 -1.43 10.84
CA LEU A 362 11.44 -1.39 11.35
C LEU A 362 11.53 -0.73 12.74
N ASN A 363 10.77 0.33 12.99
CA ASN A 363 10.66 0.96 14.31
C ASN A 363 10.13 -0.05 15.33
N GLN A 364 9.02 -0.75 15.05
CA GLN A 364 8.48 -1.77 15.96
C GLN A 364 9.50 -2.86 16.25
N ARG A 365 10.17 -3.41 15.23
CA ARG A 365 11.15 -4.49 15.41
C ARG A 365 12.34 -4.06 16.28
N VAL A 366 12.76 -2.81 16.19
CA VAL A 366 14.07 -2.34 16.71
C VAL A 366 13.97 -1.57 18.04
N VAL A 367 12.93 -0.77 18.23
CA VAL A 367 12.69 0.09 19.41
C VAL A 367 12.10 -0.73 20.56
N ASP A 368 12.27 -0.26 21.80
CA ASP A 368 11.61 -0.85 22.98
C ASP A 368 10.08 -0.67 22.89
N PRO A 369 9.25 -1.73 23.02
CA PRO A 369 7.80 -1.61 22.92
C PRO A 369 7.17 -0.59 23.90
N GLU A 370 7.71 -0.44 25.12
CA GLU A 370 7.20 0.57 26.07
C GLU A 370 7.49 2.00 25.58
N VAL A 371 8.62 2.21 24.88
CA VAL A 371 9.01 3.52 24.32
C VAL A 371 8.29 3.79 23.01
N PHE A 372 8.17 2.79 22.13
CA PHE A 372 7.47 2.90 20.86
C PHE A 372 5.97 3.24 21.05
N ALA A 373 5.33 2.66 22.06
CA ALA A 373 3.96 3.02 22.44
C ALA A 373 3.89 4.40 23.12
N ALA A 374 4.83 4.75 24.00
CA ALA A 374 4.84 6.06 24.65
C ALA A 374 5.10 7.22 23.66
N ASP A 375 5.89 6.99 22.60
CA ASP A 375 6.14 7.99 21.56
C ASP A 375 4.93 8.26 20.64
N GLN A 376 3.86 7.46 20.71
CA GLN A 376 2.61 7.71 19.98
C GLN A 376 1.78 8.86 20.60
N ASP A 377 1.94 9.16 21.89
CA ASP A 377 1.23 10.25 22.57
C ASP A 377 1.73 11.63 22.06
N PRO A 378 0.89 12.44 21.39
CA PRO A 378 1.29 13.76 20.89
C PRO A 378 1.69 14.75 22.00
N ALA A 379 1.26 14.54 23.25
CA ALA A 379 1.59 15.39 24.38
C ALA A 379 2.93 15.05 25.06
N THR A 380 3.45 13.82 24.92
CA THR A 380 4.69 13.38 25.59
C THR A 380 5.75 12.77 24.68
N GLY A 381 5.40 12.21 23.52
CA GLY A 381 6.28 11.48 22.62
C GLY A 381 7.48 12.30 22.14
N ALA A 382 8.68 11.74 22.30
CA ALA A 382 9.96 12.42 22.19
C ALA A 382 10.88 11.85 21.10
N PHE A 383 10.70 10.60 20.67
CA PHE A 383 11.44 9.95 19.58
C PHE A 383 12.96 9.92 19.79
N THR A 384 13.40 9.71 21.03
CA THR A 384 14.81 9.79 21.45
C THR A 384 15.55 8.46 21.57
N ASP A 385 14.88 7.32 21.33
CA ASP A 385 15.55 6.00 21.36
C ASP A 385 16.47 5.81 20.15
N GLU A 386 17.68 5.28 20.39
CA GLU A 386 18.67 5.01 19.33
C GLU A 386 18.17 3.96 18.32
N GLY A 387 17.14 3.18 18.68
CA GLY A 387 16.43 2.25 17.80
C GLY A 387 15.77 2.89 16.58
N TYR A 388 15.32 4.14 16.65
CA TYR A 388 14.74 4.82 15.48
C TYR A 388 15.79 5.14 14.42
N VAL A 389 17.01 5.52 14.84
CA VAL A 389 18.14 5.71 13.92
C VAL A 389 18.53 4.37 13.31
N ARG A 390 18.63 3.31 14.13
CA ARG A 390 18.91 1.94 13.64
C ARG A 390 17.86 1.42 12.66
N ALA A 391 16.58 1.72 12.87
CA ALA A 391 15.50 1.38 11.94
C ALA A 391 15.71 2.03 10.55
N LEU A 392 16.12 3.31 10.52
CA LEU A 392 16.43 4.03 9.28
C LEU A 392 17.75 3.59 8.64
N GLU A 393 18.78 3.24 9.41
CA GLU A 393 19.99 2.59 8.92
C GLU A 393 19.66 1.26 8.21
N ARG A 394 18.81 0.43 8.80
CA ARG A 394 18.35 -0.84 8.20
C ARG A 394 17.47 -0.62 6.95
N PHE A 395 16.68 0.46 6.89
CA PHE A 395 15.96 0.81 5.66
C PHE A 395 16.90 1.30 4.55
N GLN A 396 17.96 2.04 4.91
CA GLN A 396 19.02 2.45 3.98
C GLN A 396 19.84 1.25 3.46
N GLU A 397 20.07 0.23 4.30
CA GLU A 397 20.71 -1.04 3.90
C GLU A 397 19.86 -1.82 2.88
N LEU A 398 18.54 -1.94 3.08
CA LEU A 398 17.65 -2.58 2.09
C LEU A 398 17.62 -1.85 0.74
N ALA A 399 17.85 -0.53 0.72
CA ALA A 399 17.85 0.25 -0.51
C ALA A 399 18.97 -0.12 -1.49
N GLU A 400 20.07 -0.75 -1.03
CA GLU A 400 21.11 -1.29 -1.93
C GLU A 400 20.71 -2.64 -2.60
N TYR A 401 19.55 -3.20 -2.22
CA TYR A 401 18.96 -4.43 -2.78
C TYR A 401 17.62 -4.19 -3.50
N MET A 402 17.25 -2.93 -3.72
CA MET A 402 16.04 -2.54 -4.44
C MET A 402 16.36 -2.08 -5.88
N ASN A 403 15.32 -1.79 -6.68
CA ASN A 403 15.47 -1.18 -8.01
C ASN A 403 16.08 0.24 -7.97
N ASP A 404 16.61 0.69 -9.11
CA ASP A 404 17.04 2.09 -9.30
C ASP A 404 15.87 3.08 -9.17
N ASP A 405 16.19 4.36 -8.92
CA ASP A 405 15.27 5.51 -8.94
C ASP A 405 13.98 5.36 -8.10
N LEU A 406 14.06 4.70 -6.93
CA LEU A 406 12.95 4.41 -5.99
C LEU A 406 11.87 5.50 -5.89
N THR A 407 12.26 6.76 -5.68
CA THR A 407 11.34 7.89 -5.44
C THR A 407 10.66 8.42 -6.71
N ALA A 408 11.03 7.90 -7.88
CA ALA A 408 10.36 8.13 -9.16
C ALA A 408 9.38 7.00 -9.54
N VAL A 409 9.43 5.85 -8.88
CA VAL A 409 8.55 4.71 -9.12
C VAL A 409 7.34 4.75 -8.18
N GLY A 410 6.13 4.67 -8.74
CA GLY A 410 4.89 4.56 -7.98
C GLY A 410 4.59 3.14 -7.55
N HIS A 411 3.95 2.94 -6.39
CA HIS A 411 3.68 1.61 -5.81
C HIS A 411 2.92 0.68 -6.77
N GLU A 412 1.92 1.18 -7.51
CA GLU A 412 1.19 0.36 -8.49
C GLU A 412 2.08 -0.07 -9.68
N ILE A 413 3.11 0.71 -10.04
CA ILE A 413 4.07 0.35 -11.09
C ILE A 413 4.98 -0.76 -10.58
N ALA A 414 5.53 -0.60 -9.36
CA ALA A 414 6.35 -1.59 -8.69
C ALA A 414 5.61 -2.94 -8.54
N ARG A 415 4.37 -2.92 -8.02
CA ARG A 415 3.53 -4.13 -7.92
C ARG A 415 3.38 -4.83 -9.26
N ASN A 416 3.12 -4.09 -10.33
CA ASN A 416 2.93 -4.67 -11.66
C ASN A 416 4.25 -5.22 -12.26
N ALA A 417 5.41 -4.66 -11.90
CA ALA A 417 6.73 -5.22 -12.26
C ALA A 417 7.02 -6.52 -11.48
N TRP A 418 6.68 -6.60 -10.19
CA TRP A 418 6.76 -7.85 -9.41
C TRP A 418 5.82 -8.93 -9.97
N ILE A 419 4.56 -8.60 -10.32
CA ILE A 419 3.62 -9.53 -10.98
C ILE A 419 4.18 -10.04 -12.32
N ALA A 420 4.91 -9.20 -13.06
CA ALA A 420 5.59 -9.58 -14.31
C ALA A 420 6.86 -10.43 -14.08
N GLY A 421 7.36 -10.53 -12.84
CA GLY A 421 8.53 -11.30 -12.46
C GLY A 421 9.88 -10.59 -12.61
N GLU A 422 9.90 -9.25 -12.67
CA GLU A 422 11.13 -8.46 -12.86
C GLU A 422 12.06 -8.48 -11.61
N ALA A 423 11.50 -8.73 -10.43
CA ALA A 423 12.24 -9.02 -9.18
C ALA A 423 11.49 -10.09 -8.36
N PRO A 424 12.17 -10.93 -7.57
CA PRO A 424 11.52 -12.01 -6.84
C PRO A 424 10.78 -11.57 -5.57
N ILE A 425 11.15 -10.47 -4.90
CA ILE A 425 10.58 -10.06 -3.60
C ILE A 425 9.91 -8.68 -3.68
N MET A 426 8.78 -8.49 -2.99
CA MET A 426 8.19 -7.16 -2.76
C MET A 426 7.43 -7.11 -1.41
N TYR A 427 7.54 -5.99 -0.69
CA TYR A 427 6.78 -5.77 0.56
C TYR A 427 5.42 -5.14 0.23
N MET A 428 4.33 -5.93 0.30
CA MET A 428 2.97 -5.55 -0.13
C MET A 428 1.93 -5.79 0.96
N GLN A 429 0.80 -5.10 0.89
CA GLN A 429 -0.31 -5.32 1.81
C GLN A 429 -1.02 -6.64 1.48
N SER A 430 -1.56 -7.33 2.48
CA SER A 430 -2.35 -8.55 2.32
C SER A 430 -3.59 -8.34 1.43
N ALA A 431 -4.16 -7.14 1.47
CA ALA A 431 -5.23 -6.64 0.61
C ALA A 431 -4.87 -6.61 -0.90
N GLU A 432 -3.58 -6.68 -1.26
CA GLU A 432 -3.16 -6.61 -2.66
C GLU A 432 -3.21 -7.96 -3.38
N VAL A 433 -3.55 -9.05 -2.68
CA VAL A 433 -3.60 -10.41 -3.27
C VAL A 433 -4.57 -10.52 -4.45
N GLY A 434 -5.66 -9.74 -4.47
CA GLY A 434 -6.59 -9.64 -5.60
C GLY A 434 -5.98 -9.14 -6.91
N TYR A 435 -4.83 -8.48 -6.89
CA TYR A 435 -4.14 -8.01 -8.11
C TYR A 435 -3.22 -9.06 -8.74
N PHE A 436 -2.87 -10.14 -8.02
CA PHE A 436 -1.80 -11.06 -8.45
C PHE A 436 -2.23 -12.12 -9.48
N GLY A 437 -3.48 -12.08 -9.97
CA GLY A 437 -4.04 -13.10 -10.87
C GLY A 437 -3.34 -13.28 -12.22
N ASP A 438 -2.57 -12.28 -12.67
CA ASP A 438 -1.73 -12.36 -13.89
C ASP A 438 -0.32 -12.91 -13.63
N ALA A 439 0.09 -13.16 -12.38
CA ALA A 439 1.42 -13.68 -12.06
C ALA A 439 1.63 -15.09 -12.68
N GLN A 440 2.79 -15.31 -13.30
CA GLN A 440 3.10 -16.55 -14.03
C GLN A 440 4.07 -17.47 -13.26
N PHE A 441 4.14 -17.31 -11.94
CA PHE A 441 5.02 -18.03 -11.02
C PHE A 441 4.26 -18.35 -9.72
N GLU A 442 4.68 -19.41 -9.01
CA GLU A 442 4.15 -19.69 -7.67
C GLU A 442 4.73 -18.68 -6.67
N TYR A 443 3.89 -18.14 -5.78
CA TYR A 443 4.33 -17.16 -4.77
C TYR A 443 3.96 -17.56 -3.34
N GLY A 444 4.71 -17.04 -2.37
CA GLY A 444 4.44 -17.19 -0.94
C GLY A 444 4.71 -15.91 -0.17
N THR A 445 4.58 -15.95 1.14
CA THR A 445 4.84 -14.81 2.04
C THR A 445 5.77 -15.16 3.20
N PHE A 446 6.49 -14.15 3.71
CA PHE A 446 7.11 -14.19 5.04
C PHE A 446 6.91 -12.86 5.78
N ASN A 447 6.91 -12.92 7.12
CA ASN A 447 6.81 -11.74 7.98
C ASN A 447 8.13 -10.95 7.98
N PHE A 448 8.08 -9.68 8.34
CA PHE A 448 9.26 -8.83 8.41
C PHE A 448 10.29 -9.42 9.42
N PRO A 449 11.52 -9.77 8.98
CA PRO A 449 12.43 -10.59 9.80
C PRO A 449 12.84 -9.98 11.14
N ALA A 450 13.26 -10.83 12.08
CA ALA A 450 13.75 -10.42 13.39
C ALA A 450 15.13 -9.74 13.29
N VAL A 451 15.26 -8.52 13.80
CA VAL A 451 16.53 -7.76 13.78
C VAL A 451 17.37 -8.08 15.01
N GLU A 452 18.66 -8.42 14.85
CA GLU A 452 19.55 -8.66 16.00
C GLU A 452 19.66 -7.41 16.88
N GLY A 453 19.44 -7.56 18.19
CA GLY A 453 19.43 -6.44 19.14
C GLY A 453 18.25 -5.49 18.97
N GLY A 454 17.22 -5.87 18.20
CA GLY A 454 15.88 -5.31 18.31
C GLY A 454 15.18 -5.74 19.60
N LYS A 455 14.03 -5.11 19.89
CA LYS A 455 13.23 -5.36 21.10
C LYS A 455 11.74 -5.62 20.84
N GLY A 456 11.25 -5.40 19.61
CA GLY A 456 9.89 -5.75 19.23
C GLY A 456 9.66 -7.26 19.18
N ASP A 457 8.40 -7.66 19.23
CA ASP A 457 8.02 -9.04 18.95
C ASP A 457 8.06 -9.29 17.43
N PRO A 458 8.88 -10.24 16.92
CA PRO A 458 8.89 -10.59 15.50
C PRO A 458 7.65 -11.38 15.05
N ALA A 459 6.77 -11.81 15.96
CA ALA A 459 5.49 -12.40 15.62
C ALA A 459 4.39 -11.36 15.28
N GLU A 460 4.59 -10.09 15.65
CA GLU A 460 3.65 -9.01 15.28
C GLU A 460 3.62 -8.79 13.76
N LEU A 461 2.43 -8.43 13.27
CA LEU A 461 2.21 -7.93 11.92
C LEU A 461 1.95 -6.42 11.96
N THR A 462 2.58 -5.67 11.06
CA THR A 462 2.21 -4.27 10.83
C THR A 462 0.99 -4.23 9.92
N GLY A 463 -0.06 -3.54 10.35
CA GLY A 463 -1.38 -3.54 9.73
C GLY A 463 -2.41 -2.73 10.52
N ALA A 464 -3.36 -2.12 9.81
CA ALA A 464 -4.49 -1.41 10.39
C ALA A 464 -5.69 -1.48 9.43
N PRO A 465 -6.93 -1.63 9.93
CA PRO A 465 -8.10 -1.80 9.08
C PRO A 465 -8.45 -0.52 8.29
N GLU A 466 -8.98 -0.72 7.09
CA GLU A 466 -9.66 0.31 6.31
C GLU A 466 -11.19 0.21 6.55
N GLY A 467 -11.91 1.33 6.57
CA GLY A 467 -13.31 1.39 7.00
C GLY A 467 -14.18 2.45 6.34
N PHE A 468 -15.47 2.48 6.71
CA PHE A 468 -16.44 3.50 6.33
C PHE A 468 -17.00 4.22 7.56
N ALA A 469 -17.30 5.50 7.42
CA ALA A 469 -17.96 6.33 8.42
C ALA A 469 -19.14 7.08 7.80
N ILE A 470 -20.12 7.45 8.63
CA ILE A 470 -21.25 8.31 8.25
C ILE A 470 -20.90 9.75 8.65
N SER A 471 -21.06 10.73 7.76
CA SER A 471 -20.79 12.13 8.13
C SER A 471 -21.88 12.69 9.05
N LYS A 472 -21.48 13.39 10.11
CA LYS A 472 -22.36 14.01 11.11
C LYS A 472 -23.39 14.98 10.50
N THR A 473 -23.05 15.54 9.35
CA THR A 473 -23.86 16.50 8.60
C THR A 473 -24.86 15.86 7.64
N THR A 474 -24.95 14.51 7.54
CA THR A 474 -25.94 13.81 6.71
C THR A 474 -27.39 14.25 7.01
N LYS A 475 -28.28 14.12 6.04
CA LYS A 475 -29.73 14.27 6.21
C LYS A 475 -30.47 12.92 6.21
N HIS A 476 -29.73 11.84 5.96
CA HIS A 476 -30.25 10.51 5.64
C HIS A 476 -29.51 9.41 6.45
N PRO A 477 -29.48 9.50 7.79
CA PRO A 477 -28.71 8.57 8.62
C PRO A 477 -29.27 7.15 8.59
N GLU A 478 -30.60 6.99 8.56
CA GLU A 478 -31.26 5.67 8.50
C GLU A 478 -30.94 4.98 7.16
N GLU A 479 -30.95 5.75 6.06
CA GLU A 479 -30.63 5.29 4.72
C GLU A 479 -29.13 4.94 4.56
N ALA A 480 -28.24 5.74 5.17
CA ALA A 480 -26.80 5.49 5.21
C ALA A 480 -26.44 4.25 6.07
N GLN A 481 -27.10 4.07 7.22
CA GLN A 481 -26.98 2.88 8.06
C GLN A 481 -27.41 1.63 7.28
N ARG A 482 -28.57 1.68 6.63
CA ARG A 482 -29.12 0.57 5.81
C ARG A 482 -28.22 0.19 4.63
N PHE A 483 -27.51 1.17 4.05
CA PHE A 483 -26.49 0.91 3.02
C PHE A 483 -25.24 0.22 3.59
N LEU A 484 -24.77 0.63 4.77
CA LEU A 484 -23.60 0.00 5.43
C LEU A 484 -23.92 -1.39 6.00
N GLU A 485 -25.11 -1.61 6.58
CA GLU A 485 -25.63 -2.94 6.95
C GLU A 485 -25.60 -3.90 5.77
N PHE A 486 -26.03 -3.45 4.58
CA PHE A 486 -25.96 -4.25 3.37
C PHE A 486 -24.51 -4.47 2.91
N LEU A 487 -23.72 -3.40 2.76
CA LEU A 487 -22.37 -3.43 2.19
C LEU A 487 -21.37 -4.19 3.07
N LEU A 488 -21.60 -4.22 4.38
CA LEU A 488 -20.79 -4.93 5.37
C LEU A 488 -21.49 -6.18 5.92
N SER A 489 -22.58 -6.64 5.28
CA SER A 489 -23.19 -7.93 5.62
C SER A 489 -22.23 -9.08 5.33
N LYS A 490 -22.43 -10.25 5.97
CA LYS A 490 -21.60 -11.45 5.70
C LYS A 490 -21.63 -11.89 4.22
N GLN A 491 -22.75 -11.72 3.52
CA GLN A 491 -22.82 -12.05 2.09
C GLN A 491 -22.00 -11.07 1.24
N SER A 492 -22.02 -9.79 1.57
CA SER A 492 -21.16 -8.78 0.95
C SER A 492 -19.69 -9.00 1.31
N GLY A 493 -19.36 -9.41 2.54
CA GLY A 493 -18.01 -9.81 2.94
C GLY A 493 -17.46 -11.00 2.16
N ILE A 494 -18.29 -12.01 1.89
CA ILE A 494 -17.96 -13.12 0.97
C ILE A 494 -17.73 -12.58 -0.45
N ALA A 495 -18.65 -11.75 -0.96
CA ALA A 495 -18.51 -11.14 -2.28
C ALA A 495 -17.28 -10.23 -2.41
N TYR A 496 -16.85 -9.56 -1.33
CA TYR A 496 -15.64 -8.74 -1.29
C TYR A 496 -14.39 -9.61 -1.46
N ALA A 497 -14.34 -10.75 -0.76
CA ALA A 497 -13.27 -11.73 -0.92
C ALA A 497 -13.26 -12.36 -2.32
N GLU A 498 -14.40 -12.82 -2.83
CA GLU A 498 -14.51 -13.49 -4.13
C GLU A 498 -14.33 -12.56 -5.34
N ARG A 499 -14.93 -11.36 -5.32
CA ARG A 499 -15.00 -10.45 -6.47
C ARG A 499 -13.90 -9.39 -6.47
N ALA A 500 -13.47 -8.91 -5.29
CA ALA A 500 -12.41 -7.91 -5.17
C ALA A 500 -11.05 -8.49 -4.71
N GLY A 501 -11.00 -9.73 -4.24
CA GLY A 501 -9.76 -10.38 -3.77
C GLY A 501 -9.26 -9.83 -2.43
N GLU A 502 -10.16 -9.33 -1.60
CA GLU A 502 -9.90 -8.57 -0.37
C GLU A 502 -10.22 -9.37 0.90
N LEU A 503 -9.74 -8.91 2.06
CA LEU A 503 -9.93 -9.63 3.33
C LEU A 503 -11.05 -9.00 4.17
N SER A 504 -12.20 -9.66 4.24
CA SER A 504 -13.37 -9.17 4.97
C SER A 504 -13.22 -9.25 6.50
N PRO A 505 -13.54 -8.18 7.26
CA PRO A 505 -13.52 -8.16 8.72
C PRO A 505 -14.77 -8.80 9.37
N VAL A 506 -15.70 -9.33 8.57
CA VAL A 506 -16.88 -10.07 9.05
C VAL A 506 -16.50 -11.53 9.30
N LYS A 507 -16.77 -12.02 10.51
CA LYS A 507 -16.38 -13.37 10.95
C LYS A 507 -16.92 -14.46 10.03
N GLY A 508 -16.05 -15.37 9.58
CA GLY A 508 -16.46 -16.49 8.74
C GLY A 508 -16.72 -16.12 7.28
N ALA A 509 -16.40 -14.90 6.83
CA ALA A 509 -16.63 -14.48 5.44
C ALA A 509 -15.53 -14.97 4.50
N VAL A 510 -14.25 -14.72 4.83
CA VAL A 510 -13.11 -15.23 4.05
C VAL A 510 -13.04 -16.76 4.12
N GLU A 511 -13.46 -17.35 5.24
CA GLU A 511 -13.50 -18.79 5.44
C GLU A 511 -14.58 -19.50 4.62
N GLU A 512 -15.66 -18.81 4.23
CA GLU A 512 -16.76 -19.34 3.40
C GLU A 512 -16.63 -19.00 1.90
N ALA A 513 -15.81 -18.01 1.54
CA ALA A 513 -15.59 -17.53 0.16
C ALA A 513 -14.76 -18.50 -0.72
N ASP A 514 -15.06 -18.56 -2.02
CA ASP A 514 -14.29 -19.31 -3.04
C ASP A 514 -13.00 -18.57 -3.45
N VAL A 515 -12.08 -18.39 -2.49
CA VAL A 515 -10.80 -17.69 -2.65
C VAL A 515 -9.59 -18.63 -2.55
N PRO A 516 -8.43 -18.27 -3.14
CA PRO A 516 -7.17 -19.01 -2.98
C PRO A 516 -6.76 -19.22 -1.53
N GLU A 517 -6.05 -20.32 -1.25
CA GLU A 517 -5.62 -20.66 0.12
C GLU A 517 -4.77 -19.55 0.76
N ILE A 518 -3.91 -18.87 -0.01
CA ILE A 518 -3.12 -17.73 0.48
C ILE A 518 -4.00 -16.60 1.04
N SER A 519 -5.19 -16.33 0.49
CA SER A 519 -6.11 -15.33 1.06
C SER A 519 -6.66 -15.76 2.43
N ARG A 520 -6.82 -17.07 2.65
CA ARG A 520 -7.24 -17.68 3.91
C ARG A 520 -6.10 -17.68 4.94
N GLU A 521 -4.89 -18.04 4.51
CA GLU A 521 -3.65 -17.95 5.31
C GLU A 521 -3.39 -16.51 5.76
N LEU A 522 -3.57 -15.51 4.89
CA LEU A 522 -3.42 -14.09 5.20
C LEU A 522 -4.45 -13.61 6.23
N ALA A 523 -5.73 -13.92 6.05
CA ALA A 523 -6.78 -13.54 7.01
C ALA A 523 -6.57 -14.20 8.38
N GLN A 524 -6.29 -15.52 8.39
CA GLN A 524 -6.01 -16.25 9.63
C GLN A 524 -4.74 -15.72 10.32
N GLY A 525 -3.71 -15.34 9.56
CA GLY A 525 -2.49 -14.73 10.09
C GLY A 525 -2.72 -13.37 10.77
N ILE A 526 -3.70 -12.58 10.34
CA ILE A 526 -4.13 -11.34 11.03
C ILE A 526 -4.89 -11.67 12.32
N VAL A 527 -5.73 -12.70 12.31
CA VAL A 527 -6.50 -13.14 13.50
C VAL A 527 -5.62 -13.77 14.58
N ASP A 528 -4.56 -14.50 14.19
CA ASP A 528 -3.63 -15.19 15.09
C ASP A 528 -2.38 -14.36 15.48
N ALA A 529 -2.25 -13.11 14.99
CA ALA A 529 -1.13 -12.23 15.30
C ALA A 529 -1.05 -11.92 16.81
N SER A 530 0.16 -11.87 17.37
CA SER A 530 0.38 -11.58 18.80
C SER A 530 -0.08 -10.18 19.18
N ALA A 531 0.17 -9.20 18.30
CA ALA A 531 -0.50 -7.92 18.21
C ALA A 531 -0.42 -7.40 16.76
N MET A 532 -1.20 -6.34 16.47
CA MET A 532 -1.17 -5.61 15.21
C MET A 532 -0.51 -4.24 15.44
N THR A 533 0.54 -3.92 14.68
CA THR A 533 1.18 -2.60 14.71
C THR A 533 0.50 -1.67 13.70
N THR A 534 -0.14 -0.59 14.14
CA THR A 534 -0.76 0.40 13.24
C THR A 534 0.25 1.00 12.24
N TRP A 535 -0.19 1.34 11.02
CA TRP A 535 0.64 2.03 10.02
C TRP A 535 1.22 3.34 10.58
N LEU A 536 2.48 3.66 10.27
CA LEU A 536 3.17 4.84 10.82
C LEU A 536 2.42 6.15 10.53
N ASP A 537 1.83 6.30 9.34
CA ASP A 537 1.04 7.47 8.93
C ASP A 537 -0.38 7.52 9.51
N ASN A 538 -0.77 6.49 10.28
CA ASN A 538 -2.01 6.41 11.06
C ASN A 538 -1.77 6.30 12.59
N ALA A 539 -0.52 6.22 13.04
CA ALA A 539 -0.14 5.97 14.43
C ALA A 539 0.45 7.20 15.16
N TYR A 540 0.79 8.26 14.43
CA TYR A 540 1.41 9.48 14.96
C TYR A 540 0.65 10.74 14.50
N ASP A 541 0.92 11.88 15.14
CA ASP A 541 0.45 13.20 14.70
C ASP A 541 0.92 13.51 13.27
N PRO A 542 0.07 14.08 12.38
CA PRO A 542 0.40 14.34 10.98
C PRO A 542 1.67 15.18 10.73
N GLN A 543 2.08 16.05 11.66
CA GLN A 543 3.33 16.83 11.55
C GLN A 543 4.57 15.95 11.78
N ILE A 544 4.46 14.96 12.68
CA ILE A 544 5.52 13.98 12.98
C ILE A 544 5.63 13.00 11.81
N VAL A 545 4.48 12.50 11.33
CA VAL A 545 4.39 11.69 10.10
C VAL A 545 5.07 12.42 8.94
N GLN A 546 4.65 13.66 8.63
CA GLN A 546 5.20 14.37 7.47
C GLN A 546 6.71 14.57 7.57
N ALA A 547 7.26 14.85 8.77
CA ALA A 547 8.70 14.96 8.98
C ALA A 547 9.43 13.63 8.74
N TYR A 548 8.90 12.51 9.27
CA TYR A 548 9.41 11.16 8.99
C TYR A 548 9.46 10.90 7.48
N LEU A 549 8.35 11.15 6.80
CA LEU A 549 8.16 10.75 5.41
C LEU A 549 8.99 11.56 4.41
N SER A 550 8.99 12.90 4.51
CA SER A 550 9.75 13.72 3.55
C SER A 550 11.26 13.58 3.74
N GLU A 551 11.74 13.51 4.99
CA GLU A 551 13.17 13.42 5.27
C GLU A 551 13.70 12.01 4.96
N THR A 552 12.91 10.95 5.16
CA THR A 552 13.28 9.60 4.69
C THR A 552 13.27 9.50 3.16
N GLN A 553 12.36 10.18 2.46
CA GLN A 553 12.40 10.27 1.00
C GLN A 553 13.67 11.00 0.51
N LEU A 554 14.13 12.02 1.24
CA LEU A 554 15.44 12.65 1.02
C LEU A 554 16.61 11.69 1.32
N MET A 555 16.51 10.86 2.37
CA MET A 555 17.52 9.85 2.74
C MET A 555 17.69 8.78 1.64
N LEU A 556 16.60 8.27 1.07
CA LEU A 556 16.62 7.35 -0.08
C LEU A 556 17.28 7.99 -1.32
N SER A 557 17.20 9.31 -1.48
CA SER A 557 17.90 10.04 -2.55
C SER A 557 19.35 10.46 -2.20
N GLY A 558 19.90 10.01 -1.07
CA GLY A 558 21.24 10.34 -0.59
C GLY A 558 21.43 11.80 -0.14
N GLN A 559 20.34 12.53 0.11
CA GLN A 559 20.34 13.94 0.51
C GLN A 559 20.22 14.16 2.03
N GLN A 560 19.95 13.10 2.79
CA GLN A 560 19.76 13.12 4.25
C GLN A 560 20.36 11.85 4.89
N THR A 561 20.69 11.89 6.18
CA THR A 561 21.16 10.71 6.95
C THR A 561 20.11 10.23 7.96
N PRO A 562 20.15 8.97 8.43
CA PRO A 562 19.26 8.45 9.48
C PRO A 562 19.14 9.37 10.71
N GLU A 563 20.23 9.95 11.20
CA GLU A 563 20.22 10.88 12.34
C GLU A 563 19.59 12.23 11.98
N GLY A 564 19.74 12.67 10.73
CA GLY A 564 19.13 13.91 10.22
C GLY A 564 17.62 13.80 10.06
N VAL A 565 17.10 12.64 9.61
CA VAL A 565 15.67 12.31 9.66
C VAL A 565 15.18 12.39 11.09
N MET A 566 15.84 11.71 12.05
CA MET A 566 15.38 11.71 13.43
C MET A 566 15.48 13.06 14.12
N ALA A 567 16.46 13.91 13.78
CA ALA A 567 16.51 15.29 14.27
C ALA A 567 15.31 16.13 13.79
N ALA A 568 14.84 15.90 12.55
CA ALA A 568 13.64 16.57 12.04
C ALA A 568 12.35 16.03 12.68
N VAL A 569 12.24 14.71 12.88
CA VAL A 569 11.14 14.06 13.63
C VAL A 569 11.07 14.59 15.05
N GLN A 570 12.19 14.69 15.77
CA GLN A 570 12.25 15.20 17.14
C GLN A 570 11.83 16.67 17.25
N GLU A 571 12.18 17.53 16.28
CA GLU A 571 11.72 18.92 16.23
C GLU A 571 10.26 19.05 15.76
N ALA A 572 9.73 18.09 14.98
CA ALA A 572 8.30 17.98 14.71
C ALA A 572 7.52 17.60 15.97
N ALA A 573 7.87 16.49 16.62
CA ALA A 573 7.26 16.04 17.87
C ALA A 573 7.32 17.12 18.95
N LYS A 574 8.44 17.86 19.05
CA LYS A 574 8.55 19.02 19.94
C LYS A 574 7.52 20.11 19.65
N ARG A 575 7.25 20.44 18.38
CA ARG A 575 6.23 21.43 18.00
C ARG A 575 4.80 20.97 18.31
N VAL A 576 4.53 19.66 18.26
CA VAL A 576 3.24 19.07 18.65
C VAL A 576 3.05 19.15 20.17
N ARG A 577 4.06 18.72 20.96
CA ARG A 577 4.04 18.86 22.43
C ARG A 577 3.97 20.31 22.90
N ASP A 578 4.66 21.24 22.22
CA ASP A 578 4.62 22.69 22.53
C ASP A 578 3.27 23.34 22.15
N ALA A 579 2.35 22.60 21.48
CA ALA A 579 1.02 23.07 21.05
C ALA A 579 -0.16 22.34 21.74
N SER A 580 0.13 21.36 22.60
CA SER A 580 -0.87 20.55 23.35
C SER A 580 -1.10 21.09 24.77
#